data_AF-J4DPS0-F1
#
_entry.id   AF-J4DPS0-F1
#
_cell.length_a   1.000
_cell.length_b   1.000
_cell.length_c   1.000
_cell.angle_alpha   90.00
_cell.angle_beta   90.00
_cell.angle_gamma   90.00
#
_symmetry.space_group_name_H-M   'P 1'
#
loop_
_entity.id
_entity.type
_entity.pdbx_description
1 polymer ?
#
loop_
_entity_poly.entity_id
_entity_poly.type
_entity_poly.pdbx_seq_one_letter_code
_entity_poly.pdbx_strand_id
1 'polypeptide(L)'
;MKEVVKFAIKNDFTSILLVTEGSNKMPNGLFICSLPEGPTTFFKLTSIKFASEMKGGGVLVATKPEIVLNSFNTRLGRRIGRQIASLFSLVSGQQITNAYQSPEFEGRRVITFHNQRDMIFFRHHRYVFRNEKKCSLKEIGPRFTMKVYYVQDGLFDLDGGLYEFIWRPDLQVDRKRFFI
;
A
#
# COMPACT_ATOMS: atom_id res chain seq x y z
N MET A 1 6.75 20.27 3.88
CA MET A 1 5.90 19.12 4.29
C MET A 1 4.85 19.50 5.33
N LYS A 2 5.22 20.17 6.44
CA LYS A 2 4.26 20.57 7.51
C LYS A 2 3.06 21.39 6.98
N GLU A 3 3.28 22.29 6.03
CA GLU A 3 2.19 23.07 5.40
C GLU A 3 1.24 22.21 4.56
N VAL A 4 1.77 21.25 3.79
CA VAL A 4 0.97 20.30 2.99
C VAL A 4 0.09 19.46 3.90
N VAL A 5 0.62 18.99 5.03
CA VAL A 5 -0.13 18.24 6.04
C VAL A 5 -1.25 19.10 6.64
N LYS A 6 -0.96 20.35 7.05
CA LYS A 6 -1.97 21.28 7.56
C LYS A 6 -3.07 21.55 6.54
N PHE A 7 -2.70 21.77 5.28
CA PHE A 7 -3.64 21.96 4.18
C PHE A 7 -4.51 20.72 3.96
N ALA A 8 -3.92 19.53 3.93
CA ALA A 8 -4.62 18.29 3.72
C ALA A 8 -5.63 18.01 4.85
N ILE A 9 -5.24 18.22 6.11
CA ILE A 9 -6.14 18.09 7.26
C ILE A 9 -7.29 19.10 7.18
N LYS A 10 -7.00 20.36 6.83
CA LYS A 10 -8.03 21.41 6.70
C LYS A 10 -9.06 21.11 5.59
N ASN A 11 -8.68 20.33 4.59
CA ASN A 11 -9.54 19.95 3.46
C ASN A 11 -10.03 18.48 3.56
N ASP A 12 -10.04 17.91 4.77
CA ASP A 12 -10.59 16.58 5.06
C ASP A 12 -9.98 15.42 4.24
N PHE A 13 -8.72 15.57 3.82
CA PHE A 13 -7.98 14.45 3.24
C PHE A 13 -7.65 13.42 4.31
N THR A 14 -7.70 12.15 3.93
CA THR A 14 -7.54 11.01 4.85
C THR A 14 -6.11 10.48 4.89
N SER A 15 -5.33 10.73 3.83
CA SER A 15 -3.94 10.27 3.73
C SER A 15 -3.17 11.09 2.69
N ILE A 16 -1.86 11.20 2.89
CA ILE A 16 -0.90 11.73 1.91
C ILE A 16 0.01 10.59 1.45
N LEU A 17 0.13 10.45 0.13
CA LEU A 17 1.08 9.56 -0.53
C LEU A 17 2.20 10.41 -1.11
N LEU A 18 3.43 10.25 -0.61
CA LEU A 18 4.61 10.93 -1.16
C LEU A 18 5.52 9.89 -1.81
N VAL A 19 5.78 10.06 -3.11
CA VAL A 19 6.70 9.22 -3.86
C VAL A 19 8.02 9.98 -4.01
N THR A 20 9.13 9.32 -3.67
CA THR A 20 10.47 9.88 -3.87
C THR A 20 11.14 9.25 -5.08
N GLU A 21 12.01 10.04 -5.70
CA GLU A 21 12.78 9.67 -6.88
C GLU A 21 14.25 9.40 -6.49
N GLY A 22 14.86 8.40 -7.11
CA GLY A 22 16.28 8.09 -6.97
C GLY A 22 17.17 8.83 -7.97
N SER A 23 18.49 8.64 -7.84
CA SER A 23 19.48 9.25 -8.74
C SER A 23 19.30 8.85 -10.22
N ASN A 24 18.70 7.70 -10.48
CA ASN A 24 18.38 7.19 -11.81
C ASN A 24 17.03 7.70 -12.36
N LYS A 25 16.41 8.69 -11.71
CA LYS A 25 15.09 9.22 -12.05
C LYS A 25 13.93 8.22 -11.99
N MET A 26 14.12 7.14 -11.21
CA MET A 26 13.09 6.14 -10.97
C MET A 26 12.53 6.30 -9.55
N PRO A 27 11.24 5.99 -9.32
CA PRO A 27 10.70 5.95 -7.98
C PRO A 27 11.52 5.00 -7.10
N ASN A 28 11.86 5.41 -5.88
CA ASN A 28 12.67 4.60 -4.98
C ASN A 28 12.09 4.50 -3.56
N GLY A 29 11.08 5.31 -3.26
CA GLY A 29 10.49 5.39 -1.95
C GLY A 29 9.03 5.83 -2.01
N LEU A 30 8.26 5.35 -1.05
CA LEU A 30 6.86 5.69 -0.87
C LEU A 30 6.62 5.94 0.61
N PHE A 31 6.05 7.09 0.92
CA PHE A 31 5.53 7.40 2.24
C PHE A 31 4.02 7.33 2.21
N ILE A 32 3.46 6.69 3.22
CA ILE A 32 2.03 6.70 3.51
C ILE A 32 1.86 7.40 4.85
N CYS A 33 1.33 8.62 4.82
CA CYS A 33 0.99 9.39 6.01
C CYS A 33 -0.51 9.39 6.16
N SER A 34 -1.02 8.69 7.18
CA SER A 34 -2.45 8.71 7.51
C SER A 34 -2.77 9.99 8.27
N LEU A 35 -3.88 10.65 7.92
CA LEU A 35 -4.32 11.89 8.54
C LEU A 35 -5.52 11.62 9.45
N PRO A 36 -5.76 12.44 10.49
CA PRO A 36 -5.02 13.66 10.85
C PRO A 36 -3.83 13.46 11.78
N GLU A 37 -3.64 12.26 12.35
CA GLU A 37 -2.67 12.04 13.44
C GLU A 37 -1.55 11.06 13.11
N GLY A 38 -1.58 10.42 11.94
CA GLY A 38 -0.65 9.34 11.58
C GLY A 38 -1.31 7.96 11.57
N PRO A 39 -0.51 6.88 11.47
CA PRO A 39 0.96 6.87 11.44
C PRO A 39 1.54 7.30 10.08
N THR A 40 2.87 7.50 10.05
CA THR A 40 3.64 7.71 8.82
C THR A 40 4.56 6.52 8.58
N THR A 41 4.37 5.82 7.48
CA THR A 41 5.19 4.66 7.11
C THR A 41 6.01 4.96 5.87
N PHE A 42 7.31 4.71 5.95
CA PHE A 42 8.20 4.79 4.80
C PHE A 42 8.53 3.40 4.27
N PHE A 43 8.33 3.23 2.96
CA PHE A 43 8.67 2.03 2.22
C PHE A 43 9.76 2.36 1.19
N LYS A 44 10.80 1.53 1.15
CA LYS A 44 11.73 1.49 0.02
C LYS A 44 11.11 0.67 -1.11
N LEU A 45 11.10 1.24 -2.31
CA LEU A 45 10.60 0.58 -3.51
C LEU A 45 11.74 -0.08 -4.28
N THR A 46 11.50 -1.30 -4.75
CA THR A 46 12.42 -2.06 -5.60
C THR A 46 11.66 -2.80 -6.69
N SER A 47 12.39 -3.30 -7.70
CA SER A 47 11.83 -4.12 -8.78
C SER A 47 10.62 -3.49 -9.48
N ILE A 48 10.70 -2.18 -9.71
CA ILE A 48 9.62 -1.41 -10.33
C ILE A 48 9.53 -1.76 -11.81
N LYS A 49 8.31 -2.00 -12.26
CA LYS A 49 7.95 -2.10 -13.68
C LYS A 49 6.69 -1.29 -13.91
N PHE A 50 6.74 -0.34 -14.83
CA PHE A 50 5.59 0.50 -15.12
C PHE A 50 4.56 -0.24 -15.96
N ALA A 51 3.29 0.14 -15.82
CA ALA A 51 2.21 -0.45 -16.62
C ALA A 51 2.43 -0.26 -18.13
N SER A 52 3.04 0.87 -18.54
CA SER A 52 3.40 1.17 -19.93
C SER A 52 4.43 0.21 -20.54
N GLU A 53 5.27 -0.42 -19.72
CA GLU A 53 6.32 -1.34 -20.15
C GLU A 53 5.86 -2.81 -20.18
N MET A 54 4.61 -3.07 -19.77
CA MET A 54 4.08 -4.42 -19.62
C MET A 54 3.41 -4.88 -20.92
N LYS A 55 4.11 -5.73 -21.66
CA LYS A 55 3.58 -6.37 -22.88
C LYS A 55 2.31 -7.16 -22.57
N GLY A 56 1.25 -6.93 -23.34
CA GLY A 56 -0.02 -7.63 -23.17
C GLY A 56 -0.80 -7.22 -21.92
N GLY A 57 -0.49 -6.07 -21.31
CA GLY A 57 -1.26 -5.48 -20.22
C GLY A 57 -2.74 -5.28 -20.59
N GLY A 58 -3.62 -5.36 -19.60
CA GLY A 58 -5.02 -4.99 -19.78
C GLY A 58 -5.23 -3.49 -19.62
N VAL A 59 -6.37 -3.00 -20.10
CA VAL A 59 -6.78 -1.62 -19.88
C VAL A 59 -7.28 -1.45 -18.45
N LEU A 60 -6.79 -0.43 -17.76
CA LEU A 60 -7.31 -0.03 -16.46
C LEU A 60 -8.68 0.62 -16.63
N VAL A 61 -9.70 0.01 -16.03
CA VAL A 61 -11.03 0.61 -15.87
C VAL A 61 -11.11 1.13 -14.44
N ALA A 62 -11.63 2.35 -14.27
CA ALA A 62 -11.73 3.03 -12.99
C ALA A 62 -12.88 2.49 -12.12
N THR A 63 -12.83 1.19 -11.80
CA THR A 63 -13.73 0.52 -10.86
C THR A 63 -13.08 0.40 -9.49
N LYS A 64 -13.89 0.23 -8.45
CA LYS A 64 -13.38 -0.02 -7.09
C LYS A 64 -12.65 -1.37 -7.05
N PRO A 65 -11.37 -1.41 -6.63
CA PRO A 65 -10.65 -2.67 -6.50
C PRO A 65 -11.06 -3.45 -5.25
N GLU A 66 -11.06 -4.76 -5.36
CA GLU A 66 -10.88 -5.66 -4.22
C GLU A 66 -9.44 -5.60 -3.73
N ILE A 67 -9.23 -5.75 -2.42
CA ILE A 67 -7.90 -5.72 -1.81
C ILE A 67 -7.62 -7.06 -1.17
N VAL A 68 -6.48 -7.64 -1.52
CA VAL A 68 -5.98 -8.88 -0.93
C VAL A 68 -4.71 -8.55 -0.15
N LEU A 69 -4.76 -8.71 1.18
CA LEU A 69 -3.61 -8.57 2.07
C LEU A 69 -3.19 -9.95 2.58
N ASN A 70 -2.10 -10.49 2.04
CA ASN A 70 -1.63 -11.82 2.39
C ASN A 70 -0.42 -11.76 3.31
N SER A 71 -0.43 -12.59 4.36
CA SER A 71 0.70 -12.83 5.26
C SER A 71 1.17 -11.62 6.11
N PHE A 72 0.27 -10.71 6.48
CA PHE A 72 0.52 -9.63 7.44
C PHE A 72 0.19 -10.08 8.87
N ASN A 73 0.92 -11.10 9.35
CA ASN A 73 0.50 -11.86 10.52
C ASN A 73 0.98 -11.28 11.85
N THR A 74 2.07 -10.51 11.84
CA THR A 74 2.65 -9.92 13.05
C THR A 74 1.86 -8.69 13.52
N ARG A 75 2.16 -8.17 14.71
CA ARG A 75 1.51 -6.94 15.23
C ARG A 75 1.78 -5.74 14.30
N LEU A 76 3.03 -5.56 13.91
CA LEU A 76 3.46 -4.50 12.99
C LEU A 76 2.85 -4.72 11.60
N GLY A 77 2.87 -5.95 11.10
CA GLY A 77 2.24 -6.29 9.82
C GLY A 77 0.75 -6.01 9.76
N ARG A 78 -0.01 -6.37 10.80
CA ARG A 78 -1.44 -6.04 10.88
C ARG A 78 -1.68 -4.53 10.87
N ARG A 79 -0.83 -3.75 11.54
CA ARG A 79 -0.90 -2.27 11.55
C ARG A 79 -0.65 -1.70 10.16
N ILE A 80 0.42 -2.13 9.48
CA ILE A 80 0.73 -1.72 8.11
C ILE A 80 -0.37 -2.15 7.15
N GLY A 81 -0.87 -3.39 7.26
CA GLY A 81 -1.95 -3.91 6.45
C GLY A 81 -3.22 -3.07 6.58
N ARG A 82 -3.60 -2.67 7.80
CA ARG A 82 -4.73 -1.76 8.04
C ARG A 82 -4.50 -0.39 7.41
N GLN A 83 -3.31 0.17 7.53
CA GLN A 83 -2.95 1.44 6.91
C GLN A 83 -3.05 1.38 5.38
N ILE A 84 -2.59 0.30 4.76
CA ILE A 84 -2.70 0.11 3.32
C ILE A 84 -4.17 -0.06 2.91
N ALA A 85 -4.95 -0.86 3.64
CA ALA A 85 -6.38 -1.06 3.36
C ALA A 85 -7.19 0.24 3.44
N SER A 86 -6.86 1.14 4.38
CA SER A 86 -7.61 2.39 4.56
C SER A 86 -7.52 3.32 3.36
N LEU A 87 -6.47 3.23 2.53
CA LEU A 87 -6.32 4.02 1.30
C LEU A 87 -7.42 3.75 0.25
N PHE A 88 -8.10 2.61 0.36
CA PHE A 88 -9.10 2.15 -0.62
C PHE A 88 -10.50 2.01 0.00
N SER A 89 -10.63 2.27 1.30
CA SER A 89 -11.84 2.01 2.09
C SER A 89 -12.76 3.23 2.23
N LEU A 90 -12.41 4.39 1.66
CA LEU A 90 -13.17 5.63 1.83
C LEU A 90 -13.66 6.18 0.49
N VAL A 91 -14.90 5.84 0.15
CA VAL A 91 -15.76 6.71 -0.66
C VAL A 91 -16.66 7.44 0.33
N SER A 92 -16.36 8.71 0.52
CA SER A 92 -17.13 9.70 1.25
C SER A 92 -18.53 9.84 0.63
N GLY A 93 -19.57 9.65 1.45
CA GLY A 93 -20.95 10.00 1.08
C GLY A 93 -22.04 9.02 1.52
N GLN A 94 -21.72 7.78 1.87
CA GLN A 94 -22.71 6.83 2.40
C GLN A 94 -22.52 6.64 3.90
N GLN A 95 -23.60 6.93 4.63
CA GLN A 95 -23.71 6.84 6.08
C GLN A 95 -23.04 5.58 6.65
N ILE A 96 -22.39 5.78 7.79
CA ILE A 96 -21.85 4.75 8.66
C ILE A 96 -23.01 3.89 9.17
N THR A 97 -23.37 2.86 8.42
CA THR A 97 -24.22 1.77 8.88
C THR A 97 -23.49 0.47 8.57
N ASN A 98 -22.64 -0.02 9.49
CA ASN A 98 -22.12 -1.39 9.71
C ASN A 98 -22.01 -2.39 8.53
N ALA A 99 -21.97 -1.93 7.29
CA ALA A 99 -21.88 -2.72 6.09
C ALA A 99 -20.46 -2.52 5.58
N TYR A 100 -19.63 -3.51 5.88
CA TYR A 100 -18.45 -3.82 5.09
C TYR A 100 -18.78 -3.56 3.61
N GLN A 101 -18.24 -2.47 3.09
CA GLN A 101 -18.56 -1.90 1.78
C GLN A 101 -18.37 -3.01 0.74
N SER A 102 -19.46 -3.54 0.20
CA SER A 102 -19.41 -4.75 -0.62
C SER A 102 -18.54 -4.48 -1.85
N PRO A 103 -17.48 -5.26 -2.10
CA PRO A 103 -16.69 -5.11 -3.31
C PRO A 103 -17.61 -5.24 -4.52
N GLU A 104 -17.47 -4.35 -5.49
CA GLU A 104 -18.14 -4.49 -6.78
C GLU A 104 -17.46 -5.64 -7.55
N PHE A 105 -17.95 -6.86 -7.32
CA PHE A 105 -17.48 -8.06 -8.03
C PHE A 105 -17.67 -7.94 -9.56
N GLU A 106 -18.51 -7.01 -10.02
CA GLU A 106 -18.67 -6.66 -11.43
C GLU A 106 -17.42 -5.98 -12.02
N GLY A 107 -16.72 -5.16 -11.22
CA GLY A 107 -15.52 -4.45 -11.65
C GLY A 107 -14.34 -5.37 -11.93
N ARG A 108 -14.36 -6.58 -11.34
CA ARG A 108 -13.36 -7.65 -11.50
C ARG A 108 -11.91 -7.17 -11.39
N ARG A 109 -11.67 -6.21 -10.50
CA ARG A 109 -10.37 -5.58 -10.29
C ARG A 109 -9.87 -5.97 -8.91
N VAL A 110 -8.63 -6.42 -8.82
CA VAL A 110 -8.00 -6.79 -7.55
C VAL A 110 -6.61 -6.18 -7.42
N ILE A 111 -6.33 -5.63 -6.25
CA ILE A 111 -5.01 -5.19 -5.82
C ILE A 111 -4.54 -6.16 -4.75
N THR A 112 -3.34 -6.68 -4.91
CA THR A 112 -2.75 -7.64 -3.99
C THR A 112 -1.49 -7.07 -3.38
N PHE A 113 -1.43 -7.08 -2.06
CA PHE A 113 -0.22 -6.91 -1.28
C PHE A 113 0.09 -8.26 -0.65
N HIS A 114 1.12 -8.92 -1.17
CA HIS A 114 1.56 -10.20 -0.64
C HIS A 114 2.87 -10.02 0.11
N ASN A 115 2.84 -10.22 1.43
CA ASN A 115 4.05 -10.18 2.24
C ASN A 115 4.77 -11.55 2.20
N GLN A 116 6.05 -11.54 1.85
CA GLN A 116 6.91 -12.70 1.93
C GLN A 116 8.30 -12.26 2.38
N ARG A 117 8.72 -12.72 3.56
CA ARG A 117 10.02 -12.39 4.18
C ARG A 117 10.27 -10.87 4.28
N ASP A 118 9.30 -10.14 4.84
CA ASP A 118 9.29 -8.66 4.99
C ASP A 118 9.36 -7.86 3.68
N MET A 119 9.13 -8.53 2.55
CA MET A 119 9.00 -7.91 1.23
C MET A 119 7.54 -7.99 0.81
N ILE A 120 6.92 -6.83 0.61
CA ILE A 120 5.52 -6.71 0.20
C ILE A 120 5.49 -6.58 -1.31
N PHE A 121 5.01 -7.61 -1.99
CA PHE A 121 4.83 -7.61 -3.43
C PHE A 121 3.49 -6.97 -3.78
N PHE A 122 3.55 -5.84 -4.46
CA PHE A 122 2.36 -5.18 -5.01
C PHE A 122 2.06 -5.73 -6.40
N ARG A 123 0.82 -6.16 -6.62
CA ARG A 123 0.31 -6.53 -7.94
C ARG A 123 -1.09 -5.99 -8.14
N HIS A 124 -1.40 -5.61 -9.37
CA HIS A 124 -2.70 -5.06 -9.74
C HIS A 124 -3.21 -5.78 -10.98
N HIS A 125 -4.29 -6.54 -10.79
CA HIS A 125 -4.87 -7.41 -11.79
C HIS A 125 -6.33 -7.06 -12.06
N ARG A 126 -6.76 -7.37 -13.28
CA ARG A 126 -8.13 -7.70 -13.60
C ARG A 126 -8.27 -9.22 -13.60
N TYR A 127 -9.39 -9.73 -13.10
CA TYR A 127 -9.65 -11.15 -13.09
C TYR A 127 -10.88 -11.52 -13.93
N VAL A 128 -10.92 -12.76 -14.40
CA VAL A 128 -12.09 -13.32 -15.09
C VAL A 128 -12.24 -14.76 -14.65
N PHE A 129 -13.39 -15.10 -14.09
CA PHE A 129 -13.74 -16.50 -13.83
C PHE A 129 -14.01 -17.19 -15.16
N ARG A 130 -13.25 -18.25 -15.44
CA ARG A 130 -13.56 -19.14 -16.57
C ARG A 130 -14.66 -20.11 -16.16
N ASN A 131 -14.56 -20.63 -14.94
CA ASN A 131 -15.52 -21.53 -14.29
C ASN A 131 -15.47 -21.25 -12.77
N GLU A 132 -16.36 -21.88 -11.99
CA GLU A 132 -16.43 -21.73 -10.52
C GLU A 132 -15.10 -21.99 -9.78
N LYS A 133 -14.22 -22.85 -10.34
CA LYS A 133 -12.94 -23.23 -9.72
C LYS A 133 -11.70 -22.56 -10.32
N LYS A 134 -11.84 -21.90 -11.48
CA LYS A 134 -10.69 -21.41 -12.26
C LYS A 134 -10.84 -19.94 -12.58
N CYS A 135 -9.84 -19.16 -12.18
CA CYS A 135 -9.76 -17.74 -12.43
C CYS A 135 -8.53 -17.43 -13.29
N SER A 136 -8.71 -16.59 -14.31
CA SER A 136 -7.62 -16.01 -15.09
C SER A 136 -7.33 -14.60 -14.63
N LEU A 137 -6.04 -14.27 -14.50
CA LEU A 137 -5.58 -12.95 -14.10
C LEU A 137 -4.89 -12.28 -15.28
N LYS A 138 -5.15 -10.99 -15.46
CA LYS A 138 -4.45 -10.13 -16.40
C LYS A 138 -3.97 -8.89 -15.66
N GLU A 139 -2.70 -8.57 -15.79
CA GLU A 139 -2.15 -7.39 -15.11
C GLU A 139 -2.53 -6.11 -15.83
N ILE A 140 -2.83 -5.08 -15.04
CA ILE A 140 -3.30 -3.78 -15.53
C ILE A 140 -2.60 -2.59 -14.89
N GLY A 141 -1.79 -2.82 -13.86
CA GLY A 141 -1.09 -1.78 -13.14
C GLY A 141 0.39 -2.10 -12.96
N PRO A 142 1.15 -1.16 -12.36
CA PRO A 142 2.58 -1.35 -12.14
C PRO A 142 2.86 -2.53 -11.22
N ARG A 143 4.06 -3.09 -11.33
CA ARG A 143 4.61 -4.05 -10.38
C ARG A 143 5.72 -3.39 -9.61
N PHE A 144 5.75 -3.60 -8.31
CA PHE A 144 6.89 -3.22 -7.50
C PHE A 144 6.88 -4.05 -6.22
N THR A 145 8.00 -3.99 -5.52
CA THR A 145 8.17 -4.59 -4.20
C THR A 145 8.44 -3.47 -3.21
N MET A 146 7.75 -3.50 -2.08
CA MET A 146 7.89 -2.54 -1.00
C MET A 146 8.59 -3.23 0.17
N LYS A 147 9.59 -2.57 0.74
CA LYS A 147 10.19 -2.97 2.02
C LYS A 147 9.97 -1.87 3.03
N VAL A 148 9.36 -2.19 4.17
CA VAL A 148 9.18 -1.21 5.25
C VAL A 148 10.54 -0.83 5.79
N TYR A 149 10.83 0.46 5.82
CA TYR A 149 12.06 0.99 6.36
C TYR A 149 11.84 1.62 7.73
N TYR A 150 10.70 2.29 7.95
CA TYR A 150 10.28 2.68 9.29
C TYR A 150 8.77 2.93 9.36
N VAL A 151 8.26 2.85 10.58
CA VAL A 151 6.91 3.27 10.97
C VAL A 151 7.06 4.29 12.09
N GLN A 152 6.60 5.50 11.84
CA GLN A 152 6.56 6.59 12.79
C GLN A 152 5.15 6.70 13.37
N ASP A 153 5.08 6.85 14.69
CA ASP A 153 3.86 7.23 15.38
C ASP A 153 3.71 8.75 15.26
N GLY A 154 2.67 9.19 14.55
CA GLY A 154 2.50 10.58 14.18
C GLY A 154 2.53 10.86 12.67
N LEU A 155 2.46 12.14 12.38
CA LEU A 155 2.60 12.72 11.04
C LEU A 155 4.06 12.76 10.60
N PHE A 156 4.32 13.47 9.51
CA PHE A 156 5.67 13.63 8.96
C PHE A 156 6.53 14.53 9.84
N ASP A 157 7.32 13.95 10.73
CA ASP A 157 8.29 14.66 11.58
C ASP A 157 9.67 13.96 11.55
N LEU A 158 10.60 14.56 10.82
CA LEU A 158 11.94 14.01 10.60
C LEU A 158 12.90 14.27 11.78
N ASP A 159 12.64 15.28 12.61
CA ASP A 159 13.61 15.79 13.58
C ASP A 159 13.40 15.20 14.98
N GLY A 160 12.15 14.90 15.37
CA GLY A 160 11.79 14.44 16.72
C GLY A 160 10.75 13.33 16.78
N GLY A 161 10.46 12.69 15.63
CA GLY A 161 9.45 11.66 15.52
C GLY A 161 9.67 10.44 16.42
N LEU A 162 8.61 9.96 17.06
CA LEU A 162 8.63 8.67 17.75
C LEU A 162 8.48 7.55 16.72
N TYR A 163 9.47 6.66 16.63
CA TYR A 163 9.45 5.53 15.72
C TYR A 163 9.01 4.26 16.44
N GLU A 164 7.92 3.66 15.97
CA GLU A 164 7.48 2.33 16.41
C GLU A 164 8.39 1.24 15.84
N PHE A 165 8.87 1.42 14.61
CA PHE A 165 9.75 0.49 13.93
C PHE A 165 10.76 1.22 13.07
N ILE A 166 12.02 0.78 13.10
CA ILE A 166 13.09 1.21 12.20
C ILE A 166 13.83 -0.04 11.73
N TRP A 167 13.88 -0.23 10.42
CA TRP A 167 14.70 -1.26 9.80
C TRP A 167 16.18 -0.91 9.95
N ARG A 168 16.97 -1.89 10.39
CA ARG A 168 18.42 -1.78 10.52
C ARG A 168 19.08 -3.06 9.97
N PRO A 169 20.29 -2.99 9.38
CA PRO A 169 20.95 -4.16 8.80
C PRO A 169 21.20 -5.32 9.79
N ASP A 170 21.44 -5.01 11.06
CA ASP A 170 21.62 -5.97 12.16
C ASP A 170 20.36 -6.80 12.44
N LEU A 171 19.16 -6.27 12.15
CA LEU A 171 17.92 -7.04 12.25
C LEU A 171 17.85 -8.21 11.26
N GLN A 172 18.72 -8.23 10.23
CA GLN A 172 18.77 -9.29 9.22
C GLN A 172 19.74 -10.42 9.58
N VAL A 173 20.42 -10.36 10.75
CA VAL A 173 21.34 -11.41 11.20
C VAL A 173 20.61 -12.73 11.38
N ASP A 174 19.41 -12.71 11.99
CA ASP A 174 18.54 -13.88 12.04
C ASP A 174 17.61 -13.92 10.83
N ARG A 175 17.98 -14.75 9.84
CA ARG A 175 17.20 -14.94 8.60
C ARG A 175 15.85 -15.63 8.81
N LYS A 176 15.56 -16.14 10.00
CA LYS A 176 14.28 -16.78 10.34
C LYS A 176 13.29 -15.82 10.99
N ARG A 177 13.74 -14.65 11.43
CA ARG A 177 12.89 -13.63 12.06
C ARG A 177 12.33 -12.68 11.01
N PHE A 178 11.02 -12.47 11.05
CA PHE A 178 10.28 -11.56 10.19
C PHE A 178 9.46 -10.60 11.06
N PHE A 179 9.29 -9.37 10.58
CA PHE A 179 8.70 -8.27 11.35
C PHE A 179 7.32 -7.84 10.85
N ILE A 180 6.90 -8.26 9.65
CA ILE A 180 5.61 -7.93 9.01
C ILE A 180 4.78 -9.21 8.93
#